data_AF-A0A948B5J7-F1
#
_entry.id   AF-A0A948B5J7-F1
#
_cell.length_a   1.000
_cell.length_b   1.000
_cell.length_c   1.000
_cell.angle_alpha   90.00
_cell.angle_beta   90.00
_cell.angle_gamma   90.00
#
_symmetry.space_group_name_H-M   'P 1'
#
loop_
_entity.id
_entity.type
_entity.pdbx_description
1 polymer ?
#
loop_
_entity_poly.entity_id
_entity_poly.type
_entity_poly.pdbx_seq_one_letter_code
_entity_poly.pdbx_strand_id
1 'polypeptide(L)'
;MTTPPAEAPILNLLGVDYLHVKTGDDGDLYLTRHGMPFREHLLPENWYDKAWFEQNREKLIGTGTVYRVLTRPVHSRSKELVVKWCRVGEEVPMDTFTLSRFVEAEFNSPYEEFALVMEMRAHAAQGIVRTHKPLGIYVPAKRLQLWQTGRLLSKIDQKKAKYRDVELDIYRQYILIYEWVKGESATEAFARLMPDPRVCRQELIAFTDRVTADLHRRGFRVLDSKPEHFIVRSLPDGGLLRTRQGELAYALVDFELLERTPEREQEVTAFRRATYLQHQKDRFAGTAGKVFPGHLRPCRVLDVEYVYGHSESTQGQLWIVGRDPALFDYFLPERWRRTPRRPLSTTGQTYYTRTKDLINLVWKVSRVGERPDPEASSEARLRIAEHGYNSPFEEFAIALELGRRGVATVYPRVIYMTGQEAATEAYTPEASRYVSHRGILTPEGDPALRPDHNYITVWGFWNGLDEFLATHDTEYCRGVDLLRALEDGLIDAEEFAGLLDRARRELASAGFEDLNLKGTHVMLSMNPQGQLIRLEDGRLALRFSNFSFMRRL
;
A
#
# COMPACT_ATOMS: atom_id res chain seq x y z
N MET A 1 29.27 -29.75 -7.56
CA MET A 1 29.14 -28.41 -8.15
C MET A 1 27.70 -28.27 -8.59
N THR A 2 26.86 -27.67 -7.75
CA THR A 2 25.45 -27.41 -8.04
C THR A 2 25.37 -26.12 -8.86
N THR A 3 24.69 -26.21 -9.99
CA THR A 3 24.26 -25.10 -10.83
C THR A 3 23.60 -24.02 -9.95
N PRO A 4 23.92 -22.73 -10.13
CA PRO A 4 23.24 -21.67 -9.39
C PRO A 4 21.75 -21.69 -9.79
N PRO A 5 20.80 -21.58 -8.84
CA PRO A 5 19.40 -21.44 -9.20
C PRO A 5 19.24 -20.15 -10.02
N ALA A 6 18.28 -20.15 -10.95
CA ALA A 6 17.75 -18.92 -11.52
C ALA A 6 17.47 -17.93 -10.38
N GLU A 7 17.88 -16.66 -10.53
CA GLU A 7 17.82 -15.65 -9.47
C GLU A 7 16.43 -15.66 -8.81
N ALA A 8 16.38 -16.09 -7.55
CA ALA A 8 15.14 -16.10 -6.78
C ALA A 8 14.59 -14.67 -6.70
N PRO A 9 13.28 -14.47 -6.92
CA PRO A 9 12.70 -13.14 -7.00
C PRO A 9 12.89 -12.38 -5.68
N ILE A 10 13.26 -11.10 -5.79
CA ILE A 10 13.25 -10.16 -4.67
C ILE A 10 11.87 -9.50 -4.63
N LEU A 11 11.15 -9.71 -3.54
CA LEU A 11 9.84 -9.12 -3.28
C LEU A 11 10.00 -7.97 -2.28
N ASN A 12 9.40 -6.81 -2.54
CA ASN A 12 9.30 -5.74 -1.55
C ASN A 12 7.93 -5.82 -0.88
N LEU A 13 7.90 -6.16 0.41
CA LEU A 13 6.66 -6.23 1.19
C LEU A 13 6.76 -5.26 2.35
N LEU A 14 5.89 -4.24 2.35
CA LEU A 14 5.86 -3.18 3.36
C LEU A 14 7.19 -2.44 3.54
N GLY A 15 7.96 -2.26 2.45
CA GLY A 15 9.25 -1.58 2.47
C GLY A 15 10.42 -2.45 2.92
N VAL A 16 10.21 -3.77 3.03
CA VAL A 16 11.28 -4.74 3.32
C VAL A 16 11.50 -5.63 2.10
N ASP A 17 12.74 -5.72 1.65
CA ASP A 17 13.14 -6.64 0.59
C ASP A 17 13.32 -8.06 1.14
N TYR A 18 12.65 -9.00 0.50
CA TYR A 18 12.71 -10.43 0.78
C TYR A 18 13.22 -11.19 -0.42
N LEU A 19 14.22 -12.04 -0.21
CA LEU A 19 14.52 -13.13 -1.15
C LEU A 19 13.49 -14.24 -0.92
N HIS A 20 12.64 -14.51 -1.91
CA HIS A 20 11.63 -15.56 -1.83
C HIS A 20 12.18 -16.89 -2.36
N VAL A 21 12.14 -17.92 -1.51
CA VAL A 21 12.68 -19.25 -1.80
C VAL A 21 11.58 -20.29 -1.58
N LYS A 22 11.33 -21.13 -2.58
CA LYS A 22 10.51 -22.34 -2.41
C LYS A 22 11.33 -23.41 -1.68
N THR A 23 10.75 -23.99 -0.64
CA THR A 23 11.41 -25.01 0.18
C THR A 23 11.11 -26.42 -0.33
N GLY A 24 11.90 -27.42 0.07
CA GLY A 24 11.77 -28.80 -0.41
C GLY A 24 10.47 -29.51 0.02
N ASP A 25 9.73 -28.93 0.94
CA ASP A 25 8.41 -29.36 1.42
C ASP A 25 7.25 -28.55 0.80
N ASP A 26 7.49 -27.90 -0.34
CA ASP A 26 6.56 -27.00 -1.06
C ASP A 26 6.13 -25.74 -0.29
N GLY A 27 6.82 -25.42 0.81
CA GLY A 27 6.63 -24.20 1.59
C GLY A 27 7.23 -22.95 0.94
N ASP A 28 7.03 -21.82 1.61
CA ASP A 28 7.59 -20.53 1.22
C ASP A 28 8.51 -20.00 2.31
N LEU A 29 9.71 -19.56 1.93
CA LEU A 29 10.69 -18.94 2.82
C LEU A 29 11.03 -17.54 2.30
N TYR A 30 10.72 -16.52 3.09
CA TYR A 30 11.00 -15.12 2.80
C TYR A 30 12.19 -14.67 3.66
N LEU A 31 13.36 -14.47 3.05
CA LEU A 31 14.59 -14.12 3.76
C LEU A 31 14.85 -12.62 3.69
N THR A 32 15.04 -11.99 4.85
CA THR A 32 15.51 -10.60 4.89
C THR A 32 17.01 -10.53 4.58
N ARG A 33 17.55 -9.32 4.38
CA ARG A 33 19.00 -9.09 4.32
C ARG A 33 19.81 -9.67 5.49
N HIS A 34 19.19 -9.87 6.65
CA HIS A 34 19.85 -10.45 7.82
C HIS A 34 19.85 -11.98 7.79
N GLY A 35 18.84 -12.60 7.17
CA GLY A 35 18.76 -14.05 6.99
C GLY A 35 19.52 -14.57 5.77
N MET A 36 19.64 -13.77 4.69
CA MET A 36 20.30 -14.20 3.45
C MET A 36 21.69 -14.83 3.65
N PRO A 37 22.60 -14.31 4.49
CA PRO A 37 23.91 -14.94 4.74
C PRO A 37 23.83 -16.34 5.38
N PHE A 38 22.67 -16.69 5.92
CA PHE A 38 22.42 -17.94 6.65
C PHE A 38 21.32 -18.79 6.01
N ARG A 39 21.01 -18.54 4.72
CA ARG A 39 19.93 -19.22 3.99
C ARG A 39 19.88 -20.73 4.19
N GLU A 40 21.03 -21.41 4.16
CA GLU A 40 21.12 -22.86 4.31
C GLU A 40 20.70 -23.31 5.70
N HIS A 41 21.11 -22.60 6.77
CA HIS A 41 20.64 -22.88 8.12
C HIS A 41 19.13 -22.65 8.30
N LEU A 42 18.53 -21.76 7.51
CA LEU A 42 17.13 -21.34 7.61
C LEU A 42 16.18 -22.22 6.80
N LEU A 43 16.70 -23.13 5.97
CA LEU A 43 15.88 -24.15 5.31
C LEU A 43 15.21 -25.06 6.37
N PRO A 44 13.91 -25.39 6.22
CA PRO A 44 13.13 -26.07 7.25
C PRO A 44 13.70 -27.44 7.64
N GLU A 45 14.36 -28.17 6.74
CA GLU A 45 15.04 -29.43 7.05
C GLU A 45 16.15 -29.31 8.11
N ASN A 46 16.68 -28.10 8.32
CA ASN A 46 17.77 -27.83 9.27
C ASN A 46 17.30 -27.39 10.65
N TRP A 47 16.01 -27.14 10.86
CA TRP A 47 15.50 -26.72 12.18
C TRP A 47 14.04 -27.12 12.46
N TYR A 48 13.20 -27.25 11.44
CA TYR A 48 11.77 -27.56 11.53
C TYR A 48 11.42 -29.02 11.21
N ASP A 49 12.39 -29.82 10.75
CA ASP A 49 12.25 -31.28 10.69
C ASP A 49 11.74 -31.82 12.04
N LYS A 50 10.69 -32.65 12.01
CA LYS A 50 9.94 -33.02 13.22
C LYS A 50 10.84 -33.61 14.32
N ALA A 51 11.66 -34.60 13.97
CA ALA A 51 12.52 -35.28 14.92
C ALA A 51 13.59 -34.32 15.48
N TRP A 52 14.19 -33.51 14.61
CA TRP A 52 15.17 -32.53 15.04
C TRP A 52 14.58 -31.44 15.93
N PHE A 53 13.45 -30.87 15.52
CA PHE A 53 12.77 -29.79 16.24
C PHE A 53 12.33 -30.24 17.63
N GLU A 54 11.75 -31.43 17.77
CA GLU A 54 11.34 -31.97 19.08
C GLU A 54 12.52 -32.17 20.03
N GLN A 55 13.69 -32.55 19.52
CA GLN A 55 14.90 -32.81 20.32
C GLN A 55 15.71 -31.54 20.64
N ASN A 56 15.63 -30.50 19.80
CA ASN A 56 16.52 -29.33 19.85
C ASN A 56 15.80 -28.01 20.13
N ARG A 57 14.53 -28.06 20.58
CA ARG A 57 13.76 -26.87 20.97
C ARG A 57 13.67 -26.72 22.48
N GLU A 58 13.71 -25.48 22.93
CA GLU A 58 13.43 -25.05 24.29
C GLU A 58 12.25 -24.07 24.24
N LYS A 59 11.16 -24.35 24.96
CA LYS A 59 10.00 -23.44 25.01
C LYS A 59 10.36 -22.24 25.88
N LEU A 60 10.18 -21.04 25.34
CA LEU A 60 10.40 -19.81 26.10
C LEU A 60 9.16 -19.44 26.91
N ILE A 61 9.37 -18.75 28.04
CA ILE A 61 8.30 -18.27 28.92
C ILE A 61 7.49 -17.19 28.19
N GLY A 62 6.16 -17.28 28.26
CA GLY A 62 5.25 -16.30 27.66
C GLY A 62 3.90 -16.91 27.28
N THR A 63 2.98 -16.07 26.80
CA THR A 63 1.64 -16.48 26.32
C THR A 63 1.65 -16.98 24.88
N GLY A 64 2.67 -16.62 24.10
CA GLY A 64 2.86 -17.07 22.72
C GLY A 64 3.51 -18.44 22.58
N THR A 65 3.45 -18.99 21.36
CA THR A 65 4.19 -20.20 21.00
C THR A 65 5.56 -19.81 20.46
N VAL A 66 6.53 -19.70 21.36
CA VAL A 66 7.91 -19.27 21.07
C VAL A 66 8.91 -20.32 21.54
N TYR A 67 9.85 -20.67 20.67
CA TYR A 67 10.91 -21.61 20.99
C TYR A 67 12.28 -21.05 20.63
N ARG A 68 13.28 -21.34 21.47
CA ARG A 68 14.69 -21.30 21.07
C ARG A 68 15.03 -22.64 20.42
N VAL A 69 15.70 -22.61 19.27
CA VAL A 69 16.01 -23.80 18.48
C VAL A 69 17.44 -23.75 18.00
N LEU A 70 18.17 -24.85 18.13
CA LEU A 70 19.49 -25.01 17.52
C LEU A 70 19.35 -25.64 16.13
N THR A 71 19.91 -25.02 15.09
CA THR A 71 19.93 -25.63 13.75
C THR A 71 20.87 -26.82 13.69
N ARG A 72 20.61 -27.73 12.75
CA ARG A 72 21.60 -28.71 12.29
C ARG A 72 22.90 -28.02 11.89
N PRO A 73 24.06 -28.70 12.07
CA PRO A 73 25.33 -28.17 11.61
C PRO A 73 25.35 -28.04 10.08
N VAL A 74 25.53 -26.82 9.58
CA VAL A 74 25.84 -26.55 8.18
C VAL A 74 27.26 -25.98 8.15
N HIS A 75 28.15 -26.59 7.36
CA HIS A 75 29.59 -26.29 7.37
C HIS A 75 30.19 -26.26 8.79
N SER A 76 29.84 -27.28 9.60
CA SER A 76 30.30 -27.44 10.99
C SER A 76 29.94 -26.30 11.95
N ARG A 77 28.92 -25.49 11.61
CA ARG A 77 28.39 -24.43 12.48
C ARG A 77 26.90 -24.62 12.67
N SER A 78 26.39 -24.29 13.85
CA SER A 78 24.95 -24.22 14.13
C SER A 78 24.55 -22.78 14.44
N LYS A 79 23.27 -22.49 14.26
CA LYS A 79 22.65 -21.21 14.59
C LYS A 79 21.62 -21.39 15.70
N GLU A 80 21.61 -20.44 16.61
CA GLU A 80 20.55 -20.33 17.61
C GLU A 80 19.46 -19.42 17.08
N LEU A 81 18.28 -20.00 16.88
CA LEU A 81 17.11 -19.31 16.38
C LEU A 81 16.11 -19.09 17.50
N VAL A 82 15.33 -18.01 17.38
CA VAL A 82 14.02 -17.89 18.03
C VAL A 82 12.98 -18.05 16.94
N VAL A 83 12.08 -19.02 17.11
CA VAL A 83 10.97 -19.24 16.19
C VAL A 83 9.66 -18.97 16.90
N LYS A 84 8.83 -18.16 16.27
CA LYS A 84 7.58 -17.63 16.84
C LYS A 84 6.44 -17.84 15.86
N TRP A 85 5.35 -18.45 16.33
CA TRP A 85 4.13 -18.59 15.54
C TRP A 85 3.34 -17.29 15.61
N CYS A 86 3.12 -16.69 14.44
CA CYS A 86 2.42 -15.42 14.34
C CYS A 86 0.94 -15.57 14.66
N ARG A 87 0.49 -14.78 15.64
CA ARG A 87 -0.91 -14.71 16.13
C ARG A 87 -1.81 -13.76 15.33
N VAL A 88 -1.40 -13.37 14.11
CA VAL A 88 -2.20 -12.48 13.27
C VAL A 88 -3.62 -13.00 13.12
N GLY A 89 -4.60 -12.14 13.39
CA GLY A 89 -6.02 -12.49 13.30
C GLY A 89 -6.61 -13.20 14.52
N GLU A 90 -5.81 -13.58 15.53
CA GLU A 90 -6.31 -14.09 16.81
C GLU A 90 -6.83 -12.94 17.70
N GLU A 91 -7.60 -13.27 18.73
CA GLU A 91 -8.01 -12.31 19.77
C GLU A 91 -6.84 -11.97 20.68
N VAL A 92 -6.68 -10.69 21.00
CA VAL A 92 -5.69 -10.25 21.99
C VAL A 92 -6.30 -10.47 23.38
N PRO A 93 -5.69 -11.29 24.25
CA PRO A 93 -6.24 -11.61 25.56
C PRO A 93 -6.43 -10.37 26.45
N MET A 94 -7.56 -10.26 27.16
CA MET A 94 -7.90 -9.09 28.00
C MET A 94 -6.97 -8.89 29.21
N ASP A 95 -6.33 -9.94 29.71
CA ASP A 95 -5.33 -9.93 30.79
C ASP A 95 -3.99 -9.30 30.38
N THR A 96 -3.81 -9.06 29.08
CA THR A 96 -2.70 -8.32 28.49
C THR A 96 -2.85 -6.80 28.74
N PHE A 97 -4.01 -6.33 29.23
CA PHE A 97 -4.35 -4.91 29.28
C PHE A 97 -4.56 -4.34 30.69
N THR A 98 -4.04 -3.13 30.90
CA THR A 98 -4.65 -2.14 31.81
C THR A 98 -5.85 -1.50 31.09
N LEU A 99 -7.04 -1.93 31.52
CA LEU A 99 -8.40 -1.89 30.96
C LEU A 99 -9.03 -0.54 30.48
N SER A 100 -8.36 0.40 29.81
CA SER A 100 -9.10 1.56 29.25
C SER A 100 -8.61 2.27 27.98
N ARG A 101 -7.41 1.97 27.45
CA ARG A 101 -6.83 2.81 26.37
C ARG A 101 -6.73 2.20 24.97
N PHE A 102 -6.89 0.88 24.80
CA PHE A 102 -6.55 0.21 23.53
C PHE A 102 -7.51 -0.93 23.15
N VAL A 103 -8.82 -0.65 23.16
CA VAL A 103 -9.88 -1.62 22.78
C VAL A 103 -9.72 -2.15 21.34
N GLU A 104 -8.95 -1.45 20.49
CA GLU A 104 -8.75 -1.76 19.07
C GLU A 104 -7.41 -2.46 18.76
N ALA A 105 -6.65 -2.90 19.77
CA ALA A 105 -5.35 -3.53 19.55
C ALA A 105 -5.46 -4.84 18.75
N GLU A 106 -4.53 -5.05 17.82
CA GLU A 106 -4.47 -6.26 16.99
C GLU A 106 -3.04 -6.74 16.81
N PHE A 107 -2.82 -8.05 16.86
CA PHE A 107 -1.52 -8.63 16.55
C PHE A 107 -1.06 -8.24 15.14
N ASN A 108 0.21 -7.86 15.02
CA ASN A 108 0.85 -7.57 13.75
C ASN A 108 0.82 -8.80 12.83
N SER A 109 0.66 -8.58 11.53
CA SER A 109 0.99 -9.59 10.54
C SER A 109 2.51 -9.86 10.55
N PRO A 110 2.99 -11.01 10.04
CA PRO A 110 4.42 -11.33 10.13
C PRO A 110 5.27 -10.31 9.36
N TYR A 111 4.74 -9.73 8.29
CA TYR A 111 5.41 -8.72 7.48
C TYR A 111 5.34 -7.33 8.12
N GLU A 112 4.22 -6.97 8.78
CA GLU A 112 4.13 -5.75 9.60
C GLU A 112 5.18 -5.76 10.71
N GLU A 113 5.28 -6.89 11.43
CA GLU A 113 6.22 -7.05 12.52
C GLU A 113 7.66 -6.83 12.04
N PHE A 114 8.06 -7.50 10.96
CA PHE A 114 9.39 -7.33 10.38
C PHE A 114 9.62 -5.92 9.85
N ALA A 115 8.64 -5.30 9.19
CA ALA A 115 8.76 -3.93 8.69
C ALA A 115 9.02 -2.92 9.82
N LEU A 116 8.27 -3.02 10.92
CA LEU A 116 8.45 -2.16 12.09
C LEU A 116 9.79 -2.40 12.79
N VAL A 117 10.19 -3.66 12.98
CA VAL A 117 11.49 -4.01 13.57
C VAL A 117 12.64 -3.51 12.70
N MET A 118 12.55 -3.67 11.38
CA MET A 118 13.56 -3.21 10.44
C MET A 118 13.66 -1.67 10.40
N GLU A 119 12.52 -0.98 10.42
CA GLU A 119 12.48 0.49 10.51
C GLU A 119 13.13 0.97 11.81
N MET A 120 12.73 0.41 12.96
CA MET A 120 13.29 0.77 14.27
C MET A 120 14.80 0.54 14.34
N ARG A 121 15.30 -0.51 13.68
CA ARG A 121 16.74 -0.81 13.61
C ARG A 121 17.50 0.13 12.66
N ALA A 122 16.87 0.62 11.61
CA ALA A 122 17.51 1.50 10.62
C ALA A 122 17.77 2.91 11.15
N HIS A 123 16.99 3.36 12.15
CA HIS A 123 17.08 4.69 12.75
C HIS A 123 18.26 4.89 13.72
N ALA A 124 19.48 4.77 13.20
CA ALA A 124 20.71 4.94 13.98
C ALA A 124 20.90 6.37 14.53
N ALA A 125 20.27 7.39 13.91
CA ALA A 125 20.44 8.80 14.26
C ALA A 125 20.00 9.13 15.70
N GLN A 126 19.06 8.37 16.27
CA GLN A 126 18.60 8.54 17.65
C GLN A 126 19.16 7.46 18.60
N GLY A 127 20.10 6.63 18.13
CA GLY A 127 20.65 5.47 18.83
C GLY A 127 20.04 4.14 18.38
N ILE A 128 20.71 3.03 18.64
CA ILE A 128 20.29 1.70 18.18
C ILE A 128 19.49 1.01 19.28
N VAL A 129 18.20 0.74 19.04
CA VAL A 129 17.44 -0.23 19.82
C VAL A 129 17.92 -1.62 19.43
N ARG A 130 18.48 -2.36 20.39
CA ARG A 130 18.86 -3.75 20.12
C ARG A 130 17.60 -4.59 20.10
N THR A 131 17.53 -5.50 19.12
CA THR A 131 16.42 -6.44 18.98
C THR A 131 16.97 -7.80 18.56
N HIS A 132 16.13 -8.82 18.62
CA HIS A 132 16.31 -9.98 17.74
C HIS A 132 16.49 -9.52 16.28
N LYS A 133 17.44 -10.12 15.56
CA LYS A 133 17.55 -9.84 14.12
C LYS A 133 16.46 -10.62 13.37
N PRO A 134 15.58 -9.97 12.59
CA PRO A 134 14.57 -10.67 11.81
C PRO A 134 15.25 -11.39 10.65
N LEU A 135 15.36 -12.72 10.70
CA LEU A 135 16.08 -13.51 9.70
C LEU A 135 15.18 -13.88 8.53
N GLY A 136 13.97 -14.36 8.80
CA GLY A 136 13.02 -14.72 7.74
C GLY A 136 11.65 -15.11 8.25
N ILE A 137 10.71 -15.24 7.32
CA ILE A 137 9.36 -15.75 7.56
C ILE A 137 9.25 -17.06 6.80
N TYR A 138 8.94 -18.14 7.50
CA TYR A 138 8.66 -19.44 6.89
C TYR A 138 7.15 -19.72 6.96
N VAL A 139 6.59 -20.11 5.82
CA VAL A 139 5.18 -20.43 5.64
C VAL A 139 5.10 -21.89 5.17
N PRO A 140 4.77 -22.85 6.06
CA PRO A 140 4.62 -24.25 5.69
C PRO A 140 3.58 -24.43 4.56
N ALA A 141 3.77 -25.44 3.71
CA ALA A 141 2.82 -25.75 2.63
C ALA A 141 1.43 -26.17 3.14
N LYS A 142 1.41 -26.79 4.32
CA LYS A 142 0.18 -27.31 4.93
C LYS A 142 -0.83 -26.21 5.21
N ARG A 143 -2.02 -26.36 4.61
CA ARG A 143 -3.22 -25.61 4.99
C ARG A 143 -3.89 -26.26 6.20
N LEU A 144 -4.32 -25.43 7.14
CA LEU A 144 -5.04 -25.83 8.35
C LEU A 144 -6.52 -25.51 8.24
N GLN A 145 -7.32 -26.07 9.15
CA GLN A 145 -8.71 -25.67 9.36
C GLN A 145 -8.78 -24.39 10.20
N LEU A 146 -9.83 -23.58 10.04
CA LEU A 146 -9.95 -22.27 10.71
C LEU A 146 -9.79 -22.38 12.23
N TRP A 147 -10.45 -23.36 12.85
CA TRP A 147 -10.37 -23.62 14.30
C TRP A 147 -8.95 -23.98 14.77
N GLN A 148 -8.10 -24.56 13.91
CA GLN A 148 -6.71 -24.89 14.24
C GLN A 148 -5.81 -23.64 14.23
N THR A 149 -6.22 -22.60 13.51
CA THR A 149 -5.47 -21.33 13.46
C THR A 149 -5.88 -20.36 14.57
N GLY A 150 -7.07 -20.54 15.17
CA GLY A 150 -7.60 -19.62 16.17
C GLY A 150 -7.97 -18.23 15.64
N ARG A 151 -7.89 -18.02 14.32
CA ARG A 151 -8.06 -16.69 13.70
C ARG A 151 -9.51 -16.36 13.43
N LEU A 152 -9.84 -15.09 13.60
CA LEU A 152 -11.12 -14.50 13.22
C LEU A 152 -11.04 -13.94 11.80
N LEU A 153 -12.03 -14.29 10.98
CA LEU A 153 -12.12 -13.83 9.59
C LEU A 153 -12.16 -12.30 9.50
N SER A 154 -12.93 -11.65 10.36
CA SER A 154 -13.04 -10.19 10.41
C SER A 154 -11.70 -9.49 10.65
N LYS A 155 -10.88 -10.01 11.58
CA LYS A 155 -9.54 -9.45 11.88
C LYS A 155 -8.57 -9.67 10.74
N ILE A 156 -8.58 -10.85 10.11
CA ILE A 156 -7.76 -11.10 8.92
C ILE A 156 -8.18 -10.20 7.76
N ASP A 157 -9.49 -10.01 7.54
CA ASP A 157 -10.00 -9.12 6.51
C ASP A 157 -9.64 -7.66 6.79
N GLN A 158 -9.61 -7.24 8.05
CA GLN A 158 -9.12 -5.92 8.47
C GLN A 158 -7.61 -5.77 8.22
N LYS A 159 -6.79 -6.78 8.57
CA LYS A 159 -5.35 -6.77 8.31
C LYS A 159 -5.01 -6.76 6.83
N LYS A 160 -5.67 -7.62 6.05
CA LYS A 160 -5.67 -7.53 4.58
C LYS A 160 -6.07 -6.12 4.17
N ALA A 161 -7.24 -5.63 4.60
CA ALA A 161 -7.69 -4.30 4.23
C ALA A 161 -6.67 -3.20 4.54
N LYS A 162 -5.87 -3.31 5.62
CA LYS A 162 -4.81 -2.38 6.03
C LYS A 162 -3.50 -2.56 5.23
N TYR A 163 -3.10 -3.78 4.89
CA TYR A 163 -1.82 -4.09 4.21
C TYR A 163 -2.02 -5.22 3.18
N ARG A 164 -2.34 -4.89 1.92
CA ARG A 164 -2.57 -5.91 0.87
C ARG A 164 -1.44 -6.07 -0.14
N ASP A 165 -0.32 -5.38 0.06
CA ASP A 165 0.94 -5.73 -0.62
C ASP A 165 1.38 -7.14 -0.18
N VAL A 166 0.70 -7.71 0.82
CA VAL A 166 0.94 -9.02 1.42
C VAL A 166 -0.32 -9.88 1.29
N GLU A 167 -0.23 -11.04 0.67
CA GLU A 167 -1.28 -12.05 0.73
C GLU A 167 -1.22 -12.81 2.06
N LEU A 168 -2.19 -12.54 2.95
CA LEU A 168 -2.37 -13.31 4.19
C LEU A 168 -3.39 -14.43 3.99
N ASP A 169 -2.96 -15.65 3.82
CA ASP A 169 -3.83 -16.81 3.91
C ASP A 169 -4.22 -17.11 5.37
N ILE A 170 -5.52 -17.05 5.66
CA ILE A 170 -6.08 -17.36 6.99
C ILE A 170 -5.80 -18.80 7.40
N TYR A 171 -5.67 -19.71 6.44
CA TYR A 171 -5.48 -21.15 6.67
C TYR A 171 -4.00 -21.56 6.79
N ARG A 172 -3.03 -20.65 6.57
CA ARG A 172 -1.60 -20.98 6.66
C ARG A 172 -0.96 -20.47 7.93
N GLN A 173 -0.02 -21.21 8.49
CA GLN A 173 0.80 -20.72 9.60
C GLN A 173 1.92 -19.82 9.07
N TYR A 174 2.27 -18.80 9.87
CA TYR A 174 3.45 -17.98 9.62
C TYR A 174 4.39 -18.14 10.80
N ILE A 175 5.61 -18.60 10.53
CA ILE A 175 6.64 -18.81 11.54
C ILE A 175 7.71 -17.75 11.33
N LEU A 176 7.79 -16.82 12.26
CA LEU A 176 8.79 -15.76 12.31
C LEU A 176 10.09 -16.34 12.85
N ILE A 177 11.20 -16.17 12.11
CA ILE A 177 12.52 -16.67 12.47
C ILE A 177 13.42 -15.49 12.80
N TYR A 178 13.94 -15.51 14.02
CA TYR A 178 14.78 -14.49 14.61
C TYR A 178 16.13 -15.07 15.04
N GLU A 179 17.19 -14.25 15.05
CA GLU A 179 18.48 -14.63 15.64
C GLU A 179 18.42 -14.51 17.18
N TRP A 180 18.86 -15.52 17.92
CA TRP A 180 18.94 -15.48 19.38
C TRP A 180 19.79 -14.30 19.88
N VAL A 181 19.31 -13.61 20.91
CA VAL A 181 20.03 -12.53 21.58
C VAL A 181 20.58 -13.05 22.90
N LYS A 182 21.91 -13.01 23.07
CA LYS A 182 22.56 -13.43 24.31
C LYS A 182 22.21 -12.48 25.47
N GLY A 183 21.61 -13.04 26.51
CA GLY A 183 21.28 -12.42 27.78
C GLY A 183 20.24 -13.26 28.53
N GLU A 184 19.71 -12.70 29.61
CA GLU A 184 18.57 -13.23 30.37
C GLU A 184 17.47 -12.16 30.43
N SER A 185 16.24 -12.53 30.78
CA SER A 185 15.15 -11.55 30.91
C SER A 185 15.44 -10.55 32.04
N ALA A 186 14.91 -9.33 31.93
CA ALA A 186 15.08 -8.32 32.98
C ALA A 186 14.49 -8.80 34.32
N THR A 187 13.40 -9.56 34.30
CA THR A 187 12.81 -10.19 35.49
C THR A 187 13.78 -11.14 36.17
N GLU A 188 14.38 -12.07 35.44
CA GLU A 188 15.36 -13.03 35.98
C GLU A 188 16.60 -12.31 36.51
N ALA A 189 17.15 -11.37 35.73
CA ALA A 189 18.33 -10.62 36.11
C ALA A 189 18.11 -9.81 37.40
N PHE A 190 16.98 -9.10 37.51
CA PHE A 190 16.70 -8.27 38.68
C PHE A 190 16.39 -9.14 39.90
N ALA A 191 15.62 -10.22 39.75
CA ALA A 191 15.36 -11.15 40.85
C ALA A 191 16.65 -11.77 41.41
N ARG A 192 17.63 -12.05 40.53
CA ARG A 192 18.95 -12.56 40.94
C ARG A 192 19.80 -11.50 41.64
N LEU A 193 19.75 -10.25 41.20
CA LEU A 193 20.59 -9.16 41.72
C LEU A 193 20.01 -8.47 42.96
N MET A 194 18.69 -8.54 43.13
CA MET A 194 17.94 -7.82 44.16
C MET A 194 17.07 -8.82 44.93
N PRO A 195 17.60 -9.45 46.00
CA PRO A 195 16.87 -10.47 46.76
C PRO A 195 15.62 -9.93 47.47
N ASP A 196 15.57 -8.63 47.78
CA ASP A 196 14.37 -7.99 48.34
C ASP A 196 13.30 -7.82 47.25
N PRO A 197 12.14 -8.50 47.34
CA PRO A 197 11.10 -8.44 46.33
C PRO A 197 10.52 -7.04 46.11
N ARG A 198 10.51 -6.17 47.15
CA ARG A 198 9.99 -4.81 47.03
C ARG A 198 10.93 -3.93 46.22
N VAL A 199 12.23 -4.01 46.53
CA VAL A 199 13.27 -3.28 45.79
C VAL A 199 13.33 -3.77 44.34
N CYS A 200 13.36 -5.09 44.14
CA CYS A 200 13.34 -5.70 42.80
C CYS A 200 12.16 -5.18 41.97
N ARG A 201 10.95 -5.17 42.54
CA ARG A 201 9.75 -4.69 41.85
C ARG A 201 9.86 -3.21 41.49
N GLN A 202 10.32 -2.37 42.42
CA GLN A 202 10.46 -0.93 42.18
C GLN A 202 11.45 -0.63 41.06
N GLU A 203 12.61 -1.28 41.09
CA GLU A 203 13.66 -1.12 40.08
C GLU A 203 13.22 -1.66 38.71
N LEU A 204 12.46 -2.75 38.68
CA LEU A 204 11.92 -3.31 37.44
C LEU A 204 10.88 -2.38 36.80
N ILE A 205 10.03 -1.75 37.61
CA ILE A 205 9.07 -0.71 37.14
C ILE A 205 9.85 0.48 36.57
N ALA A 206 10.80 1.03 37.32
CA ALA A 206 11.61 2.16 36.87
C ALA A 206 12.38 1.85 35.57
N PHE A 207 12.92 0.64 35.44
CA PHE A 207 13.57 0.18 34.22
C PHE A 207 12.58 0.10 33.04
N THR A 208 11.40 -0.47 33.25
CA THR A 208 10.36 -0.64 32.22
C THR A 208 9.82 0.72 31.75
N ASP A 209 9.57 1.65 32.68
CA ASP A 209 9.13 3.01 32.37
C ASP A 209 10.16 3.75 31.54
N ARG A 210 11.45 3.63 31.90
CA ARG A 210 12.56 4.23 31.14
C ARG A 210 12.64 3.64 29.73
N VAL A 211 12.56 2.32 29.57
CA VAL A 211 12.60 1.69 28.25
C VAL A 211 11.40 2.11 27.41
N THR A 212 10.21 2.20 28.00
CA THR A 212 9.00 2.67 27.33
C THR A 212 9.15 4.13 26.87
N ALA A 213 9.70 5.01 27.70
CA ALA A 213 10.01 6.39 27.33
C ALA A 213 11.10 6.47 26.24
N ASP A 214 12.11 5.59 26.27
CA ASP A 214 13.13 5.50 25.23
C ASP A 214 12.54 5.08 23.88
N LEU A 215 11.69 4.04 23.85
CA LEU A 215 10.96 3.64 22.62
C LEU A 215 10.08 4.76 22.10
N HIS A 216 9.33 5.43 22.98
CA HIS A 216 8.44 6.52 22.59
C HIS A 216 9.19 7.70 21.98
N ARG A 217 10.33 8.10 22.55
CA ARG A 217 11.19 9.15 21.97
C ARG A 217 11.71 8.79 20.58
N ARG A 218 11.80 7.49 20.27
CA ARG A 218 12.21 6.96 18.97
C ARG A 218 11.04 6.77 17.99
N GLY A 219 9.83 7.13 18.39
CA GLY A 219 8.62 7.00 17.58
C GLY A 219 8.00 5.61 17.58
N PHE A 220 8.32 4.76 18.57
CA PHE A 220 7.75 3.41 18.70
C PHE A 220 7.11 3.17 20.06
N ARG A 221 6.16 2.24 20.12
CA ARG A 221 5.58 1.74 21.37
C ARG A 221 5.22 0.26 21.25
N VAL A 222 5.22 -0.45 22.37
CA VAL A 222 4.67 -1.81 22.48
C VAL A 222 3.47 -1.72 23.41
N LEU A 223 2.28 -2.10 22.93
CA LEU A 223 1.04 -1.93 23.70
C LEU A 223 1.00 -2.80 24.96
N ASP A 224 1.63 -3.97 24.92
CA ASP A 224 1.85 -4.87 26.06
C ASP A 224 3.31 -4.87 26.49
N SER A 225 3.83 -3.71 26.89
CA SER A 225 5.21 -3.59 27.34
C SER A 225 5.36 -4.26 28.71
N LYS A 226 6.04 -5.41 28.73
CA LYS A 226 6.32 -6.19 29.95
C LYS A 226 7.82 -6.33 30.19
N PRO A 227 8.27 -6.38 31.45
CA PRO A 227 9.69 -6.56 31.77
C PRO A 227 10.34 -7.81 31.13
N GLU A 228 9.57 -8.88 30.94
CA GLU A 228 9.96 -10.12 30.28
C GLU A 228 10.36 -9.92 28.80
N HIS A 229 9.88 -8.84 28.16
CA HIS A 229 10.19 -8.51 26.77
C HIS A 229 11.54 -7.81 26.60
N PHE A 230 12.29 -7.61 27.68
CA PHE A 230 13.61 -6.99 27.67
C PHE A 230 14.69 -7.96 28.10
N ILE A 231 15.65 -8.19 27.21
CA ILE A 231 16.83 -8.98 27.49
C ILE A 231 17.97 -8.07 27.94
N VAL A 232 18.52 -8.36 29.11
CA VAL A 232 19.71 -7.69 29.65
C VAL A 232 20.89 -8.65 29.65
N ARG A 233 22.10 -8.11 29.57
CA ARG A 233 23.31 -8.91 29.52
C ARG A 233 24.08 -8.82 30.83
N SER A 234 24.27 -9.97 31.46
CA SER A 234 25.16 -10.11 32.60
C SER A 234 26.63 -10.05 32.17
N LEU A 235 27.43 -9.43 33.03
CA LEU A 235 28.88 -9.31 32.90
C LEU A 235 29.58 -10.33 33.81
N PRO A 236 30.85 -10.69 33.51
CA PRO A 236 31.61 -11.64 34.34
C PRO A 236 31.81 -11.19 35.80
N ASP A 237 31.74 -9.88 36.06
CA ASP A 237 31.85 -9.28 37.40
C ASP A 237 30.54 -9.36 38.21
N GLY A 238 29.50 -9.99 37.66
CA GLY A 238 28.18 -10.10 38.27
C GLY A 238 27.27 -8.89 38.02
N GLY A 239 27.77 -7.82 37.39
CA GLY A 239 26.98 -6.66 37.00
C GLY A 239 26.16 -6.86 35.72
N LEU A 240 25.43 -5.83 35.32
CA LEU A 240 24.71 -5.77 34.05
C LEU A 240 25.38 -4.79 33.09
N LEU A 241 25.36 -5.14 31.80
CA LEU A 241 25.89 -4.30 30.73
C LEU A 241 25.20 -2.94 30.72
N ARG A 242 26.01 -1.88 30.69
CA ARG A 242 25.54 -0.49 30.62
C ARG A 242 25.94 0.18 29.30
N THR A 243 25.15 1.16 28.88
CA THR A 243 25.45 2.05 27.76
C THR A 243 26.58 3.01 28.15
N ARG A 244 27.10 3.78 27.17
CA ARG A 244 28.10 4.83 27.44
C ARG A 244 27.59 5.92 28.38
N GLN A 245 26.27 6.08 28.49
CA GLN A 245 25.60 7.03 29.38
C GLN A 245 25.33 6.45 30.79
N GLY A 246 25.83 5.23 31.08
CA GLY A 246 25.65 4.56 32.37
C GLY A 246 24.29 3.88 32.55
N GLU A 247 23.40 3.96 31.57
CA GLU A 247 22.08 3.31 31.63
C GLU A 247 22.18 1.81 31.35
N LEU A 248 21.23 1.00 31.85
CA LEU A 248 21.19 -0.42 31.52
C LEU A 248 20.91 -0.64 30.02
N ALA A 249 21.81 -1.38 29.37
CA ALA A 249 21.64 -1.79 27.99
C ALA A 249 20.62 -2.93 27.92
N TYR A 250 19.66 -2.80 27.01
CA TYR A 250 18.59 -3.78 26.80
C TYR A 250 18.49 -4.18 25.34
N ALA A 251 17.83 -5.31 25.09
CA ALA A 251 17.30 -5.67 23.78
C ALA A 251 15.80 -5.99 23.88
N LEU A 252 14.99 -5.46 22.97
CA LEU A 252 13.56 -5.78 22.86
C LEU A 252 13.39 -7.10 22.09
N VAL A 253 12.53 -7.99 22.59
CA VAL A 253 12.36 -9.33 22.00
C VAL A 253 10.93 -9.73 21.61
N ASP A 254 9.93 -8.95 22.01
CA ASP A 254 8.55 -9.14 21.55
C ASP A 254 8.06 -7.93 20.76
N PHE A 255 7.48 -8.20 19.58
CA PHE A 255 7.11 -7.21 18.57
C PHE A 255 5.68 -7.40 18.04
N GLU A 256 4.93 -8.35 18.61
CA GLU A 256 3.59 -8.72 18.13
C GLU A 256 2.58 -7.58 18.22
N LEU A 257 2.80 -6.64 19.14
CA LEU A 257 2.02 -5.42 19.37
C LEU A 257 2.91 -4.17 19.31
N LEU A 258 4.00 -4.24 18.54
CA LEU A 258 4.84 -3.08 18.22
C LEU A 258 4.08 -2.17 17.26
N GLU A 259 4.10 -0.87 17.51
CA GLU A 259 3.48 0.14 16.64
C GLU A 259 4.38 1.38 16.55
N ARG A 260 4.19 2.17 15.50
CA ARG A 260 4.64 3.57 15.50
C ARG A 260 3.80 4.37 16.50
N THR A 261 4.38 5.39 17.12
CA THR A 261 3.56 6.37 17.85
C THR A 261 2.65 7.13 16.87
N PRO A 262 1.51 7.68 17.33
CA PRO A 262 0.62 8.45 16.45
C PRO A 262 1.32 9.58 15.68
N GLU A 263 2.24 10.28 16.33
CA GLU A 263 3.02 11.38 15.74
C GLU A 263 3.93 10.85 14.63
N ARG A 264 4.60 9.71 14.90
CA ARG A 264 5.49 9.07 13.93
C ARG A 264 4.72 8.52 12.73
N GLU A 265 3.54 7.94 12.93
CA GLU A 265 2.68 7.47 11.84
C GLU A 265 2.24 8.64 10.95
N GLN A 266 1.93 9.80 11.54
CA GLN A 266 1.63 11.02 10.79
C GLN A 266 2.84 11.51 9.98
N GLU A 267 4.04 11.56 10.58
CA GLU A 267 5.29 11.93 9.90
C GLU A 267 5.57 11.01 8.70
N VAL A 268 5.50 9.68 8.90
CA VAL A 268 5.76 8.69 7.85
C VAL A 268 4.75 8.83 6.72
N THR A 269 3.47 9.00 7.05
CA THR A 269 2.41 9.18 6.06
C THR A 269 2.61 10.46 5.25
N ALA A 270 2.91 11.58 5.92
CA ALA A 270 3.20 12.85 5.26
C ALA A 270 4.44 12.77 4.35
N PHE A 271 5.52 12.12 4.82
CA PHE A 271 6.71 11.91 4.01
C PHE A 271 6.43 11.05 2.77
N ARG A 272 5.66 9.96 2.89
CA ARG A 272 5.25 9.12 1.75
C ARG A 272 4.42 9.90 0.75
N ARG A 273 3.50 10.77 1.22
CA ARG A 273 2.69 11.63 0.37
C ARG A 273 3.53 12.67 -0.38
N ALA A 274 4.46 13.34 0.31
CA ALA A 274 5.37 14.30 -0.32
C ALA A 274 6.24 13.62 -1.40
N THR A 275 6.76 12.43 -1.08
CA THR A 275 7.52 11.61 -2.02
C THR A 275 6.67 11.24 -3.26
N TYR A 276 5.42 10.82 -3.05
CA TYR A 276 4.48 10.57 -4.13
C TYR A 276 4.28 11.81 -5.03
N LEU A 277 4.04 12.99 -4.44
CA LEU A 277 3.81 14.22 -5.21
C LEU A 277 5.02 14.56 -6.09
N GLN A 278 6.24 14.37 -5.58
CA GLN A 278 7.46 14.57 -6.34
C GLN A 278 7.57 13.58 -7.51
N HIS A 279 7.34 12.28 -7.28
CA HIS A 279 7.32 11.29 -8.36
C HIS A 279 6.21 11.56 -9.38
N GLN A 280 5.04 12.00 -8.91
CA GLN A 280 3.91 12.29 -9.77
C GLN A 280 4.18 13.50 -10.68
N LYS A 281 4.83 14.55 -10.15
CA LYS A 281 5.30 15.70 -10.93
C LYS A 281 6.29 15.25 -12.01
N ASP A 282 7.30 14.47 -11.64
CA ASP A 282 8.39 14.06 -12.55
C ASP A 282 8.09 12.76 -13.33
N ARG A 283 6.82 12.32 -13.36
CA ARG A 283 6.45 11.00 -13.90
C ARG A 283 6.84 10.80 -15.36
N PHE A 284 6.95 11.86 -16.15
CA PHE A 284 7.37 11.80 -17.56
C PHE A 284 8.85 12.19 -17.78
N ALA A 285 9.57 12.56 -16.72
CA ALA A 285 11.00 12.87 -16.79
C ALA A 285 11.81 11.64 -17.28
N GLY A 286 13.04 11.88 -17.74
CA GLY A 286 13.90 10.85 -18.32
C GLY A 286 14.08 9.62 -17.44
N THR A 287 14.20 8.44 -18.06
CA THR A 287 14.41 7.15 -17.40
C THR A 287 15.87 6.85 -17.08
N ALA A 288 16.80 7.76 -17.40
CA ALA A 288 18.22 7.58 -17.17
C ALA A 288 18.51 7.31 -15.68
N GLY A 289 18.96 6.09 -15.37
CA GLY A 289 19.25 5.66 -14.00
C GLY A 289 18.07 5.06 -13.22
N LYS A 290 16.85 4.99 -13.78
CA LYS A 290 15.71 4.31 -13.12
C LYS A 290 15.80 2.80 -13.37
N VAL A 291 15.91 2.02 -12.30
CA VAL A 291 15.88 0.55 -12.35
C VAL A 291 14.42 0.10 -12.30
N PHE A 292 13.96 -0.61 -13.32
CA PHE A 292 12.64 -1.25 -13.29
C PHE A 292 12.73 -2.55 -12.49
N PRO A 293 11.87 -2.74 -11.46
CA PRO A 293 11.70 -4.04 -10.84
C PRO A 293 11.31 -5.11 -11.87
N GLY A 294 11.77 -6.35 -11.70
CA GLY A 294 11.55 -7.42 -12.70
C GLY A 294 10.08 -7.76 -12.98
N HIS A 295 9.17 -7.41 -12.06
CA HIS A 295 7.72 -7.59 -12.22
C HIS A 295 7.02 -6.40 -12.91
N LEU A 296 7.73 -5.33 -13.23
CA LEU A 296 7.20 -4.14 -13.90
C LEU A 296 7.80 -3.97 -15.29
N ARG A 297 6.99 -3.52 -16.24
CA ARG A 297 7.41 -3.30 -17.63
C ARG A 297 6.96 -1.92 -18.12
N PRO A 298 7.83 -1.13 -18.76
CA PRO A 298 7.37 0.06 -19.46
C PRO A 298 6.58 -0.35 -20.71
N CYS A 299 5.48 0.36 -21.00
CA CYS A 299 4.71 0.15 -22.22
C CYS A 299 4.11 1.46 -22.74
N ARG A 300 3.64 1.44 -24.00
CA ARG A 300 2.99 2.58 -24.64
C ARG A 300 1.70 2.13 -25.29
N VAL A 301 0.59 2.77 -24.93
CA VAL A 301 -0.74 2.50 -25.48
C VAL A 301 -1.37 3.82 -25.89
N LEU A 302 -1.84 3.92 -27.14
CA LEU A 302 -2.44 5.14 -27.72
C LEU A 302 -1.61 6.42 -27.46
N ASP A 303 -0.30 6.32 -27.64
CA ASP A 303 0.69 7.39 -27.41
C ASP A 303 0.80 7.90 -25.97
N VAL A 304 0.25 7.15 -25.01
CA VAL A 304 0.46 7.35 -23.58
C VAL A 304 1.45 6.32 -23.07
N GLU A 305 2.42 6.79 -22.30
CA GLU A 305 3.42 5.94 -21.67
C GLU A 305 2.92 5.48 -20.30
N TYR A 306 3.15 4.19 -20.02
CA TYR A 306 2.72 3.56 -18.79
C TYR A 306 3.83 2.71 -18.17
N VAL A 307 3.77 2.58 -16.84
CA VAL A 307 4.35 1.46 -16.11
C VAL A 307 3.27 0.40 -15.96
N TYR A 308 3.52 -0.78 -16.52
CA TYR A 308 2.63 -1.94 -16.49
C TYR A 308 3.09 -2.96 -15.45
N GLY A 309 2.14 -3.56 -14.74
CA GLY A 309 2.39 -4.67 -13.83
C GLY A 309 1.09 -5.28 -13.29
N HIS A 310 1.25 -6.38 -12.57
CA HIS A 310 0.13 -7.10 -11.93
C HIS A 310 -0.03 -6.68 -10.48
N SER A 311 -1.28 -6.65 -10.00
CA SER A 311 -1.58 -6.66 -8.56
C SER A 311 -1.69 -8.12 -8.12
N GLU A 312 -0.73 -8.59 -7.33
CA GLU A 312 -0.75 -9.95 -6.80
C GLU A 312 -2.00 -10.21 -5.95
N SER A 313 -2.46 -9.21 -5.18
CA SER A 313 -3.57 -9.41 -4.24
C SER A 313 -4.94 -9.52 -4.92
N THR A 314 -5.10 -8.92 -6.10
CA THR A 314 -6.37 -8.94 -6.84
C THR A 314 -6.30 -9.75 -8.13
N GLN A 315 -5.10 -10.20 -8.51
CA GLN A 315 -4.79 -10.79 -9.80
C GLN A 315 -5.17 -9.89 -10.99
N GLY A 316 -5.32 -8.58 -10.75
CA GLY A 316 -5.67 -7.59 -11.75
C GLY A 316 -4.43 -6.93 -12.36
N GLN A 317 -4.65 -6.15 -13.42
CA GLN A 317 -3.56 -5.50 -14.17
C GLN A 317 -3.63 -3.99 -14.04
N LEU A 318 -2.46 -3.34 -13.96
CA LEU A 318 -2.33 -1.90 -13.74
C LEU A 318 -1.51 -1.26 -14.87
N TRP A 319 -1.96 -0.09 -15.30
CA TRP A 319 -1.24 0.82 -16.19
C TRP A 319 -1.12 2.18 -15.51
N ILE A 320 0.05 2.47 -14.95
CA ILE A 320 0.34 3.74 -14.27
C ILE A 320 0.85 4.74 -15.29
N VAL A 321 0.19 5.89 -15.45
CA VAL A 321 0.56 6.91 -16.42
C VAL A 321 1.93 7.50 -16.07
N GLY A 322 2.89 7.38 -16.99
CA GLY A 322 4.25 7.87 -16.86
C GLY A 322 5.32 6.80 -17.07
N ARG A 323 6.54 7.15 -16.70
CA ARG A 323 7.78 6.36 -16.84
C ARG A 323 8.43 6.03 -15.50
N ASP A 324 7.78 6.38 -14.38
CA ASP A 324 8.34 6.21 -13.05
C ASP A 324 7.81 4.94 -12.35
N PRO A 325 8.63 3.88 -12.22
CA PRO A 325 8.19 2.65 -11.57
C PRO A 325 7.89 2.82 -10.08
N ALA A 326 8.43 3.85 -9.42
CA ALA A 326 8.16 4.11 -8.00
C ALA A 326 6.70 4.50 -7.72
N LEU A 327 5.94 4.91 -8.75
CA LEU A 327 4.53 5.23 -8.61
C LEU A 327 3.64 3.99 -8.48
N PHE A 328 4.11 2.80 -8.88
CA PHE A 328 3.29 1.58 -8.94
C PHE A 328 2.67 1.25 -7.57
N ASP A 329 3.48 1.24 -6.53
CA ASP A 329 3.06 0.89 -5.17
C ASP A 329 1.99 1.82 -4.61
N TYR A 330 1.94 3.09 -5.04
CA TYR A 330 0.95 4.06 -4.54
C TYR A 330 -0.46 3.81 -5.08
N PHE A 331 -0.57 3.11 -6.21
CA PHE A 331 -1.82 2.91 -6.92
C PHE A 331 -2.30 1.47 -6.96
N LEU A 332 -1.60 0.57 -6.28
CA LEU A 332 -2.11 -0.74 -5.90
C LEU A 332 -3.58 -0.59 -5.40
N PRO A 333 -4.56 -1.29 -6.03
CA PRO A 333 -6.01 -1.18 -5.76
C PRO A 333 -6.40 -1.20 -4.29
N GLU A 334 -5.55 -1.76 -3.47
CA GLU A 334 -5.76 -2.03 -2.08
C GLU A 334 -5.52 -0.84 -1.18
N ARG A 335 -4.88 0.19 -1.73
CA ARG A 335 -4.69 1.49 -1.09
C ARG A 335 -5.87 2.43 -1.28
N TRP A 336 -6.81 2.13 -2.19
CA TRP A 336 -7.92 3.04 -2.53
C TRP A 336 -9.29 2.40 -2.85
N ARG A 337 -9.38 1.10 -3.17
CA ARG A 337 -10.66 0.47 -3.58
C ARG A 337 -11.62 0.23 -2.42
N ARG A 338 -11.10 0.02 -1.20
CA ARG A 338 -11.92 -0.18 0.04
C ARG A 338 -11.78 0.97 1.04
N THR A 339 -11.13 2.07 0.67
CA THR A 339 -11.13 3.27 1.51
C THR A 339 -12.52 3.92 1.47
N PRO A 340 -12.92 4.66 2.52
CA PRO A 340 -14.15 5.43 2.48
C PRO A 340 -14.22 6.30 1.21
N ARG A 341 -15.37 6.27 0.54
CA ARG A 341 -15.56 6.95 -0.73
C ARG A 341 -16.86 7.75 -0.72
N ARG A 342 -16.82 8.92 -1.36
CA ARG A 342 -17.98 9.79 -1.55
C ARG A 342 -18.34 9.82 -3.03
N PRO A 343 -19.61 9.59 -3.42
CA PRO A 343 -20.02 9.75 -4.81
C PRO A 343 -19.82 11.22 -5.25
N LEU A 344 -19.30 11.41 -6.45
CA LEU A 344 -19.17 12.73 -7.09
C LEU A 344 -20.20 12.93 -8.20
N SER A 345 -20.84 11.87 -8.65
CA SER A 345 -21.89 11.91 -9.66
C SER A 345 -23.06 11.05 -9.20
N THR A 346 -24.27 11.49 -9.54
CA THR A 346 -25.52 10.75 -9.32
C THR A 346 -25.73 9.65 -10.37
N THR A 347 -25.12 9.78 -11.55
CA THR A 347 -25.35 8.90 -12.71
C THR A 347 -24.09 8.18 -13.18
N GLY A 348 -22.91 8.79 -13.03
CA GLY A 348 -21.63 8.15 -13.29
C GLY A 348 -21.12 7.47 -12.03
N GLN A 349 -20.68 6.22 -12.12
CA GLN A 349 -20.00 5.51 -11.02
C GLN A 349 -18.60 6.12 -10.76
N THR A 350 -18.58 7.36 -10.27
CA THR A 350 -17.41 8.21 -10.05
C THR A 350 -17.37 8.62 -8.59
N TYR A 351 -16.24 8.36 -7.94
CA TYR A 351 -16.09 8.51 -6.50
C TYR A 351 -14.83 9.27 -6.15
N TYR A 352 -14.95 10.20 -5.20
CA TYR A 352 -13.83 10.72 -4.45
C TYR A 352 -13.41 9.69 -3.41
N THR A 353 -12.10 9.48 -3.26
CA THR A 353 -11.53 8.75 -2.14
C THR A 353 -10.17 9.30 -1.77
N ARG A 354 -9.71 8.95 -0.58
CA ARG A 354 -8.37 9.26 -0.10
C ARG A 354 -7.64 7.95 0.18
N THR A 355 -6.45 7.78 -0.40
CA THR A 355 -5.65 6.57 -0.18
C THR A 355 -5.20 6.46 1.26
N LYS A 356 -4.64 5.29 1.63
CA LYS A 356 -3.96 5.10 2.92
C LYS A 356 -2.79 6.06 3.15
N ASP A 357 -2.15 6.52 2.08
CA ASP A 357 -1.07 7.52 2.13
C ASP A 357 -1.60 8.96 2.02
N LEU A 358 -2.89 9.19 2.30
CA LEU A 358 -3.56 10.48 2.26
C LEU A 358 -3.57 11.17 0.87
N ILE A 359 -3.45 10.39 -0.20
CA ILE A 359 -3.50 10.91 -1.58
C ILE A 359 -4.97 11.07 -2.00
N ASN A 360 -5.35 12.27 -2.43
CA ASN A 360 -6.68 12.54 -2.95
C ASN A 360 -6.84 12.04 -4.40
N LEU A 361 -7.81 11.14 -4.63
CA LEU A 361 -8.06 10.53 -5.93
C LEU A 361 -9.55 10.61 -6.31
N VAL A 362 -9.80 10.60 -7.61
CA VAL A 362 -11.12 10.34 -8.20
C VAL A 362 -11.02 9.05 -8.98
N TRP A 363 -11.82 8.04 -8.66
CA TRP A 363 -11.88 6.84 -9.49
C TRP A 363 -13.27 6.65 -10.10
N LYS A 364 -13.29 6.21 -11.34
CA LYS A 364 -14.46 6.08 -12.21
C LYS A 364 -14.46 4.70 -12.86
N VAL A 365 -15.57 3.98 -12.77
CA VAL A 365 -15.76 2.73 -13.52
C VAL A 365 -15.93 3.07 -15.00
N SER A 366 -15.14 2.43 -15.85
CA SER A 366 -15.24 2.60 -17.30
C SER A 366 -16.51 1.91 -17.80
N ARG A 367 -17.20 2.58 -18.72
CA ARG A 367 -18.43 2.08 -19.35
C ARG A 367 -18.16 1.47 -20.73
N VAL A 368 -16.91 1.16 -21.03
CA VAL A 368 -16.52 0.53 -22.30
C VAL A 368 -17.28 -0.79 -22.47
N GLY A 369 -17.96 -0.93 -23.61
CA GLY A 369 -18.81 -2.09 -23.87
C GLY A 369 -20.26 -1.98 -23.39
N GLU A 370 -20.62 -0.92 -22.69
CA GLU A 370 -22.01 -0.62 -22.37
C GLU A 370 -22.70 0.10 -23.54
N ARG A 371 -24.03 -0.05 -23.63
CA ARG A 371 -24.83 0.78 -24.53
C ARG A 371 -25.13 2.13 -23.86
N PRO A 372 -24.90 3.26 -24.54
CA PRO A 372 -25.23 4.57 -24.00
C PRO A 372 -26.73 4.72 -23.67
N ASP A 373 -27.01 5.39 -22.54
CA ASP A 373 -28.38 5.63 -22.04
C ASP A 373 -29.16 6.61 -22.95
N PRO A 374 -30.49 6.47 -23.14
CA PRO A 374 -31.32 7.26 -24.06
C PRO A 374 -31.41 8.78 -23.88
N GLU A 375 -30.80 9.39 -22.85
CA GLU A 375 -31.13 10.75 -22.38
C GLU A 375 -30.69 11.92 -23.29
N ALA A 376 -30.19 11.68 -24.51
CA ALA A 376 -29.79 12.74 -25.44
C ALA A 376 -30.91 13.12 -26.43
N SER A 377 -30.85 14.33 -27.01
CA SER A 377 -31.70 14.75 -28.13
C SER A 377 -31.58 13.77 -29.31
N SER A 378 -32.61 13.66 -30.16
CA SER A 378 -32.72 12.57 -31.16
C SER A 378 -31.50 12.40 -32.08
N GLU A 379 -30.85 13.50 -32.49
CA GLU A 379 -29.65 13.46 -33.35
C GLU A 379 -28.36 13.14 -32.57
N ALA A 380 -28.16 13.78 -31.40
CA ALA A 380 -27.02 13.47 -30.54
C ALA A 380 -27.06 12.01 -30.07
N ARG A 381 -28.26 11.48 -29.82
CA ARG A 381 -28.50 10.09 -29.43
C ARG A 381 -27.99 9.10 -30.48
N LEU A 382 -28.25 9.35 -31.76
CA LEU A 382 -27.76 8.48 -32.85
C LEU A 382 -26.23 8.52 -32.92
N ARG A 383 -25.64 9.71 -32.89
CA ARG A 383 -24.17 9.88 -32.94
C ARG A 383 -23.47 9.22 -31.74
N ILE A 384 -24.05 9.32 -30.54
CA ILE A 384 -23.53 8.67 -29.34
C ILE A 384 -23.65 7.14 -29.44
N ALA A 385 -24.78 6.63 -29.93
CA ALA A 385 -24.99 5.19 -30.09
C ALA A 385 -24.05 4.58 -31.16
N GLU A 386 -23.78 5.30 -32.25
CA GLU A 386 -22.81 4.90 -33.27
C GLU A 386 -21.36 4.99 -32.76
N HIS A 387 -21.04 5.99 -31.94
CA HIS A 387 -19.68 6.19 -31.42
C HIS A 387 -19.31 5.19 -30.32
N GLY A 388 -20.24 4.87 -29.42
CA GLY A 388 -20.03 4.05 -28.23
C GLY A 388 -19.28 4.80 -27.11
N TYR A 389 -19.09 4.14 -25.96
CA TYR A 389 -18.22 4.67 -24.92
C TYR A 389 -16.75 4.53 -25.32
N ASN A 390 -15.95 5.57 -25.08
CA ASN A 390 -14.50 5.47 -25.18
C ASN A 390 -13.94 4.46 -24.17
N SER A 391 -12.92 3.71 -24.61
CA SER A 391 -12.11 2.86 -23.74
C SER A 391 -11.34 3.69 -22.71
N PRO A 392 -10.93 3.09 -21.57
CA PRO A 392 -10.14 3.81 -20.56
C PRO A 392 -8.82 4.36 -21.14
N PHE A 393 -8.22 3.67 -22.12
CA PHE A 393 -7.02 4.11 -22.81
C PHE A 393 -7.28 5.32 -23.71
N GLU A 394 -8.42 5.34 -24.43
CA GLU A 394 -8.83 6.51 -25.23
C GLU A 394 -9.09 7.73 -24.34
N GLU A 395 -9.84 7.58 -23.23
CA GLU A 395 -10.11 8.69 -22.31
C GLU A 395 -8.81 9.34 -21.80
N PHE A 396 -7.81 8.53 -21.45
CA PHE A 396 -6.50 9.03 -20.99
C PHE A 396 -5.69 9.69 -22.11
N ALA A 397 -5.68 9.09 -23.30
CA ALA A 397 -4.99 9.64 -24.47
C ALA A 397 -5.57 11.00 -24.87
N ILE A 398 -6.90 11.12 -24.90
CA ILE A 398 -7.61 12.37 -25.20
C ILE A 398 -7.27 13.44 -24.15
N ALA A 399 -7.34 13.12 -22.86
CA ALA A 399 -7.04 14.09 -21.80
C ALA A 399 -5.62 14.65 -21.90
N LEU A 400 -4.62 13.78 -22.12
CA LEU A 400 -3.23 14.19 -22.28
C LEU A 400 -2.98 14.94 -23.60
N GLU A 401 -3.67 14.60 -24.68
CA GLU A 401 -3.58 15.32 -25.95
C GLU A 401 -4.19 16.72 -25.86
N LEU A 402 -5.36 16.87 -25.25
CA LEU A 402 -5.98 18.18 -24.96
C LEU A 402 -5.04 19.05 -24.12
N GLY A 403 -4.44 18.49 -23.07
CA GLY A 403 -3.43 19.19 -22.26
C GLY A 403 -2.24 19.70 -23.08
N ARG A 404 -1.70 18.87 -24.00
CA ARG A 404 -0.62 19.28 -24.91
C ARG A 404 -1.05 20.37 -25.89
N ARG A 405 -2.34 20.45 -26.23
CA ARG A 405 -2.94 21.48 -27.09
C ARG A 405 -3.41 22.73 -26.31
N GLY A 406 -3.09 22.83 -25.02
CA GLY A 406 -3.41 23.98 -24.18
C GLY A 406 -4.82 23.99 -23.59
N VAL A 407 -5.59 22.91 -23.75
CA VAL A 407 -6.91 22.75 -23.13
C VAL A 407 -6.75 22.08 -21.77
N ALA A 408 -7.19 22.74 -20.70
CA ALA A 408 -7.04 22.23 -19.35
C ALA A 408 -7.96 21.04 -19.07
N THR A 409 -7.41 19.93 -18.57
CA THR A 409 -8.15 18.71 -18.22
C THR A 409 -7.84 18.25 -16.80
N VAL A 410 -8.67 17.38 -16.22
CA VAL A 410 -8.25 16.58 -15.07
C VAL A 410 -7.11 15.62 -15.46
N TYR A 411 -6.34 15.17 -14.48
CA TYR A 411 -5.09 14.44 -14.73
C TYR A 411 -5.28 12.93 -14.61
N PRO A 412 -5.02 12.15 -15.68
CA PRO A 412 -5.07 10.69 -15.59
C PRO A 412 -3.91 10.17 -14.73
N ARG A 413 -4.18 9.14 -13.92
CA ARG A 413 -3.19 8.49 -13.05
C ARG A 413 -3.02 7.03 -13.42
N VAL A 414 -4.09 6.25 -13.39
CA VAL A 414 -4.02 4.79 -13.50
C VAL A 414 -5.23 4.20 -14.21
N ILE A 415 -4.99 3.18 -15.02
CA ILE A 415 -6.03 2.24 -15.46
C ILE A 415 -5.82 0.94 -14.69
N TYR A 416 -6.87 0.42 -14.07
CA TYR A 416 -6.88 -0.85 -13.37
C TYR A 416 -7.92 -1.78 -13.99
N MET A 417 -7.49 -2.91 -14.52
CA MET A 417 -8.35 -4.01 -14.94
C MET A 417 -8.52 -4.96 -13.76
N THR A 418 -9.76 -5.31 -13.42
CA THR A 418 -10.03 -6.28 -12.34
C THR A 418 -9.41 -7.64 -12.67
N GLY A 419 -8.98 -8.42 -11.66
CA GLY A 419 -8.53 -9.80 -11.90
C GLY A 419 -9.64 -10.84 -11.89
N GLN A 420 -10.82 -10.49 -11.38
CA GLN A 420 -12.02 -11.32 -11.50
C GLN A 420 -12.77 -10.94 -12.78
N GLU A 421 -13.28 -11.95 -13.46
CA GLU A 421 -14.21 -11.77 -14.57
C GLU A 421 -15.45 -11.00 -14.10
N ALA A 422 -15.94 -10.09 -14.94
CA ALA A 422 -17.20 -9.41 -14.72
C ALA A 422 -18.33 -10.43 -14.67
N ALA A 423 -19.24 -10.30 -13.71
CA ALA A 423 -20.45 -11.10 -13.69
C ALA A 423 -21.18 -10.91 -15.03
N THR A 424 -21.65 -12.01 -15.63
CA THR A 424 -22.40 -12.00 -16.88
C THR A 424 -23.77 -11.36 -16.63
N GLU A 425 -23.83 -10.04 -16.54
CA GLU A 425 -25.12 -9.35 -16.48
C GLU A 425 -25.83 -9.50 -17.84
N ALA A 426 -27.16 -9.56 -17.79
CA ALA A 426 -28.05 -9.84 -18.92
C ALA A 426 -28.16 -8.68 -19.93
N TYR A 427 -27.03 -8.10 -20.34
CA TYR A 427 -26.95 -7.06 -21.35
C TYR A 427 -26.30 -7.59 -22.62
N THR A 428 -26.74 -7.10 -23.78
CA THR A 428 -26.06 -7.37 -25.06
C THR A 428 -24.85 -6.42 -25.16
N PRO A 429 -23.60 -6.90 -25.00
CA PRO A 429 -22.43 -6.03 -24.96
C PRO A 429 -22.22 -5.29 -26.29
N GLU A 430 -21.76 -4.05 -26.22
CA GLU A 430 -21.34 -3.23 -27.35
C GLU A 430 -19.88 -3.57 -27.70
N ALA A 431 -19.67 -4.36 -28.75
CA ALA A 431 -18.36 -4.97 -28.99
C ALA A 431 -17.36 -4.06 -29.75
N SER A 432 -17.75 -2.87 -30.23
CA SER A 432 -16.98 -2.11 -31.22
C SER A 432 -15.57 -1.78 -30.75
N ARG A 433 -15.39 -1.34 -29.50
CA ARG A 433 -14.07 -0.99 -28.95
C ARG A 433 -13.18 -2.21 -28.72
N TYR A 434 -13.74 -3.33 -28.30
CA TYR A 434 -12.99 -4.60 -28.19
C TYR A 434 -12.50 -5.08 -29.56
N VAL A 435 -13.29 -4.87 -30.62
CA VAL A 435 -12.90 -5.23 -31.99
C VAL A 435 -11.87 -4.26 -32.57
N SER A 436 -12.12 -2.94 -32.47
CA SER A 436 -11.25 -1.93 -33.07
C SER A 436 -9.89 -1.83 -32.36
N HIS A 437 -9.84 -2.09 -31.05
CA HIS A 437 -8.62 -2.03 -30.24
C HIS A 437 -7.99 -3.41 -29.99
N ARG A 438 -8.43 -4.48 -30.68
CA ARG A 438 -7.89 -5.84 -30.51
C ARG A 438 -6.36 -5.95 -30.71
N GLY A 439 -5.78 -5.03 -31.48
CA GLY A 439 -4.34 -4.97 -31.74
C GLY A 439 -3.53 -4.28 -30.64
N ILE A 440 -4.18 -3.72 -29.62
CA ILE A 440 -3.50 -3.15 -28.46
C ILE A 440 -3.20 -4.28 -27.49
N LEU A 441 -1.91 -4.59 -27.37
CA LEU A 441 -1.43 -5.69 -26.56
C LEU A 441 -0.74 -5.20 -25.30
N THR A 442 -0.79 -6.00 -24.25
CA THR A 442 0.04 -5.86 -23.06
C THR A 442 1.50 -6.21 -23.41
N PRO A 443 2.47 -5.84 -22.56
CA PRO A 443 3.85 -6.31 -22.69
C PRO A 443 4.01 -7.84 -22.68
N GLU A 444 2.98 -8.58 -22.27
CA GLU A 444 2.95 -10.04 -22.21
C GLU A 444 2.29 -10.66 -23.47
N GLY A 445 1.74 -9.83 -24.36
CA GLY A 445 1.16 -10.25 -25.63
C GLY A 445 -0.36 -10.46 -25.60
N ASP A 446 -1.00 -10.29 -24.44
CA ASP A 446 -2.45 -10.40 -24.29
C ASP A 446 -3.17 -9.12 -24.74
N PRO A 447 -4.46 -9.17 -25.15
CA PRO A 447 -5.24 -7.96 -25.42
C PRO A 447 -5.34 -7.07 -24.17
N ALA A 448 -5.02 -5.78 -24.30
CA ALA A 448 -5.12 -4.82 -23.19
C ALA A 448 -6.59 -4.48 -22.83
N LEU A 449 -7.51 -4.66 -23.77
CA LEU A 449 -8.94 -4.45 -23.59
C LEU A 449 -9.69 -5.77 -23.82
N ARG A 450 -10.10 -6.39 -22.72
CA ARG A 450 -10.83 -7.66 -22.65
C ARG A 450 -12.29 -7.45 -22.21
N PRO A 451 -13.27 -8.08 -22.89
CA PRO A 451 -14.70 -7.89 -22.63
C PRO A 451 -15.22 -8.62 -21.38
N ASP A 452 -14.46 -9.57 -20.87
CA ASP A 452 -14.74 -10.36 -19.67
C ASP A 452 -14.29 -9.65 -18.38
N HIS A 453 -13.71 -8.46 -18.44
CA HIS A 453 -13.16 -7.75 -17.28
C HIS A 453 -13.68 -6.32 -17.16
N ASN A 454 -13.76 -5.82 -15.93
CA ASN A 454 -14.12 -4.44 -15.65
C ASN A 454 -12.87 -3.57 -15.57
N TYR A 455 -13.00 -2.32 -16.01
CA TYR A 455 -11.94 -1.32 -15.94
C TYR A 455 -12.31 -0.19 -14.99
N ILE A 456 -11.36 0.21 -14.18
CA ILE A 456 -11.43 1.37 -13.31
C ILE A 456 -10.35 2.36 -13.75
N THR A 457 -10.77 3.60 -14.00
CA THR A 457 -9.86 4.71 -14.23
C THR A 457 -9.68 5.51 -12.95
N VAL A 458 -8.45 5.86 -12.63
CA VAL A 458 -8.09 6.70 -11.50
C VAL A 458 -7.52 8.01 -12.04
N TRP A 459 -8.06 9.11 -11.56
CA TRP A 459 -7.74 10.48 -11.90
C TRP A 459 -7.25 11.22 -10.65
N GLY A 460 -6.39 12.21 -10.84
CA GLY A 460 -6.00 13.13 -9.79
C GLY A 460 -7.19 13.97 -9.34
N PHE A 461 -7.37 14.09 -8.03
CA PHE A 461 -8.35 15.03 -7.49
C PHE A 461 -7.92 16.47 -7.79
N TRP A 462 -8.85 17.29 -8.28
CA TRP A 462 -8.54 18.67 -8.62
C TRP A 462 -8.50 19.56 -7.36
N ASN A 463 -7.29 19.74 -6.83
CA ASN A 463 -6.99 20.65 -5.72
C ASN A 463 -5.74 21.51 -5.94
N GLY A 464 -5.23 21.54 -7.17
CA GLY A 464 -4.02 22.25 -7.59
C GLY A 464 -3.31 21.52 -8.73
N LEU A 465 -2.31 22.17 -9.34
CA LEU A 465 -1.36 21.47 -10.22
C LEU A 465 -0.43 20.59 -9.38
N ASP A 466 0.00 19.46 -9.94
CA ASP A 466 0.98 18.57 -9.29
C ASP A 466 2.25 19.31 -8.89
N GLU A 467 2.70 20.28 -9.70
CA GLU A 467 3.87 21.11 -9.42
C GLU A 467 3.71 21.95 -8.17
N PHE A 468 2.54 22.56 -7.97
CA PHE A 468 2.27 23.36 -6.78
C PHE A 468 2.17 22.46 -5.55
N LEU A 469 1.43 21.36 -5.65
CA LEU A 469 1.26 20.39 -4.57
C LEU A 469 2.58 19.74 -4.14
N ALA A 470 3.51 19.51 -5.07
CA ALA A 470 4.84 19.00 -4.77
C ALA A 470 5.72 20.00 -4.00
N THR A 471 5.46 21.31 -4.13
CA THR A 471 6.22 22.36 -3.41
C THR A 471 5.62 22.68 -2.05
N HIS A 472 4.28 22.72 -1.95
CA HIS A 472 3.57 22.92 -0.69
C HIS A 472 2.38 21.94 -0.67
N ASP A 473 2.35 21.05 0.32
CA ASP A 473 1.30 20.04 0.48
C ASP A 473 0.00 20.65 1.05
N THR A 474 -0.46 21.75 0.45
CA THR A 474 -1.68 22.48 0.80
C THR A 474 -2.64 22.49 -0.39
N GLU A 475 -3.93 22.29 -0.12
CA GLU A 475 -4.96 22.40 -1.15
C GLU A 475 -5.08 23.86 -1.62
N TYR A 476 -4.82 24.08 -2.92
CA TYR A 476 -4.83 25.41 -3.52
C TYR A 476 -6.21 25.81 -4.03
N CYS A 477 -7.02 24.83 -4.42
CA CYS A 477 -8.37 25.08 -4.92
C CYS A 477 -9.31 23.91 -4.64
N ARG A 478 -10.60 24.16 -4.85
CA ARG A 478 -11.63 23.14 -4.92
C ARG A 478 -12.31 23.19 -6.28
N GLY A 479 -12.51 22.03 -6.89
CA GLY A 479 -13.31 21.90 -8.11
C GLY A 479 -14.82 21.94 -7.86
N VAL A 480 -15.56 22.61 -8.76
CA VAL A 480 -17.02 22.57 -8.86
C VAL A 480 -17.41 22.47 -10.34
N ASP A 481 -18.28 21.53 -10.71
CA ASP A 481 -18.75 21.44 -12.10
C ASP A 481 -19.75 22.56 -12.43
N LEU A 482 -19.95 22.87 -13.72
CA LEU A 482 -20.79 24.00 -14.13
C LEU A 482 -22.25 23.85 -13.69
N LEU A 483 -22.80 22.63 -13.73
CA LEU A 483 -24.17 22.40 -13.30
C LEU A 483 -24.30 22.69 -11.81
N ARG A 484 -23.35 22.19 -11.02
CA ARG A 484 -23.32 22.47 -9.59
C ARG A 484 -23.07 23.94 -9.27
N ALA A 485 -22.23 24.63 -10.04
CA ALA A 485 -21.99 26.06 -9.88
C ALA A 485 -23.26 26.89 -10.12
N LEU A 486 -24.10 26.48 -11.07
CA LEU A 486 -25.41 27.08 -11.31
C LEU A 486 -26.38 26.78 -10.15
N GLU A 487 -26.45 25.52 -9.69
CA GLU A 487 -27.31 25.10 -8.57
C GLU A 487 -26.93 25.82 -7.26
N ASP A 488 -25.64 26.01 -7.00
CA ASP A 488 -25.11 26.67 -5.81
C ASP A 488 -25.12 28.22 -5.96
N GLY A 489 -25.61 28.76 -7.08
CA GLY A 489 -25.74 30.20 -7.34
C GLY A 489 -24.42 30.96 -7.54
N LEU A 490 -23.34 30.24 -7.87
CA LEU A 490 -22.01 30.81 -8.13
C LEU A 490 -21.90 31.47 -9.51
N ILE A 491 -22.73 31.01 -10.45
CA ILE A 491 -22.92 31.56 -11.80
C ILE A 491 -24.42 31.58 -12.11
N ASP A 492 -24.85 32.48 -13.00
CA ASP A 492 -26.24 32.51 -13.46
C ASP A 492 -26.45 31.66 -14.74
N ALA A 493 -27.70 31.61 -15.20
CA ALA A 493 -28.08 30.81 -16.37
C ALA A 493 -27.46 31.31 -17.69
N GLU A 494 -27.25 32.63 -17.82
CA GLU A 494 -26.63 33.22 -19.01
C GLU A 494 -25.12 32.90 -19.04
N GLU A 495 -24.44 33.07 -17.90
CA GLU A 495 -23.04 32.71 -17.74
C GLU A 495 -22.84 31.21 -17.94
N PHE A 496 -23.72 30.35 -17.40
CA PHE A 496 -23.69 28.90 -17.64
C PHE A 496 -23.73 28.56 -19.14
N ALA A 497 -24.68 29.13 -19.88
CA ALA A 497 -24.82 28.88 -21.32
C ALA A 497 -23.59 29.38 -22.09
N GLY A 498 -23.09 30.57 -21.75
CA GLY A 498 -21.89 31.15 -22.35
C GLY A 498 -20.62 30.33 -22.08
N LEU A 499 -20.46 29.79 -20.86
CA LEU A 499 -19.34 28.92 -20.49
C LEU A 499 -19.40 27.58 -21.23
N LEU A 500 -20.59 27.00 -21.41
CA LEU A 500 -20.75 25.74 -22.14
C LEU A 500 -20.46 25.91 -23.63
N ASP A 501 -20.88 27.03 -24.23
CA ASP A 501 -20.54 27.36 -25.61
C ASP A 501 -19.04 27.65 -25.80
N ARG A 502 -18.42 28.34 -24.84
CA ARG A 502 -16.96 28.50 -24.82
C ARG A 502 -16.25 27.15 -24.72
N ALA A 503 -16.69 26.26 -23.85
CA ALA A 503 -16.13 24.91 -23.72
C ALA A 503 -16.18 24.16 -25.06
N ARG A 504 -17.30 24.24 -25.78
CA ARG A 504 -17.44 23.64 -27.12
C ARG A 504 -16.43 24.22 -28.12
N ARG A 505 -16.25 25.54 -28.13
CA ARG A 505 -15.25 26.21 -29.00
C ARG A 505 -13.81 25.85 -28.64
N GLU A 506 -13.49 25.77 -27.35
CA GLU A 506 -12.15 25.38 -26.88
C GLU A 506 -11.81 23.95 -27.34
N LEU A 507 -12.74 22.98 -27.19
CA LEU A 507 -12.57 21.64 -27.73
C LEU A 507 -12.38 21.64 -29.25
N ALA A 508 -13.23 22.35 -29.98
CA ALA A 508 -13.18 22.42 -31.44
C ALA A 508 -11.85 23.03 -31.93
N SER A 509 -11.35 24.08 -31.27
CA SER A 509 -10.04 24.67 -31.59
C SER A 509 -8.88 23.72 -31.33
N ALA A 510 -9.05 22.79 -30.40
CA ALA A 510 -8.10 21.72 -30.14
C ALA A 510 -8.32 20.50 -31.05
N GLY A 511 -9.27 20.52 -31.99
CA GLY A 511 -9.56 19.42 -32.91
C GLY A 511 -10.41 18.30 -32.32
N PHE A 512 -11.23 18.60 -31.32
CA PHE A 512 -12.11 17.63 -30.66
C PHE A 512 -13.55 18.12 -30.57
N GLU A 513 -14.48 17.18 -30.47
CA GLU A 513 -15.86 17.43 -30.04
C GLU A 513 -16.27 16.44 -28.96
N ASP A 514 -17.12 16.88 -28.03
CA ASP A 514 -17.85 16.00 -27.12
C ASP A 514 -19.28 15.86 -27.64
N LEU A 515 -19.66 14.64 -28.04
CA LEU A 515 -20.98 14.33 -28.59
C LEU A 515 -22.12 14.55 -27.59
N ASN A 516 -21.79 14.70 -26.30
CA ASN A 516 -22.74 14.87 -25.21
C ASN A 516 -22.26 15.88 -24.17
N LEU A 517 -21.75 17.03 -24.61
CA LEU A 517 -21.21 18.04 -23.69
C LEU A 517 -22.28 18.54 -22.70
N LYS A 518 -22.08 18.28 -21.41
CA LYS A 518 -22.97 18.67 -20.30
C LYS A 518 -22.25 19.56 -19.28
N GLY A 519 -23.02 20.28 -18.46
CA GLY A 519 -22.46 21.10 -17.37
C GLY A 519 -21.63 20.29 -16.35
N THR A 520 -21.93 19.01 -16.18
CA THR A 520 -21.16 18.09 -15.33
C THR A 520 -19.80 17.66 -15.91
N HIS A 521 -19.51 17.98 -17.18
CA HIS A 521 -18.26 17.60 -17.86
C HIS A 521 -17.17 18.67 -17.75
N VAL A 522 -17.52 19.86 -17.28
CA VAL A 522 -16.64 21.02 -17.22
C VAL A 522 -16.62 21.55 -15.79
N MET A 523 -15.43 21.79 -15.27
CA MET A 523 -15.17 22.23 -13.90
C MET A 523 -14.62 23.65 -13.88
N LEU A 524 -15.05 24.39 -12.87
CA LEU A 524 -14.45 25.64 -12.40
C LEU A 524 -13.60 25.36 -11.17
N SER A 525 -12.70 26.30 -10.87
CA SER A 525 -11.84 26.23 -9.68
C SER A 525 -12.24 27.33 -8.69
N MET A 526 -12.35 26.99 -7.41
CA MET A 526 -12.56 27.96 -6.32
C MET A 526 -11.33 28.02 -5.43
N ASN A 527 -10.94 29.22 -5.00
CA ASN A 527 -9.89 29.40 -4.01
C ASN A 527 -10.39 29.03 -2.58
N PRO A 528 -9.50 28.97 -1.57
CA PRO A 528 -9.89 28.66 -0.19
C PRO A 528 -10.89 29.65 0.43
N GLN A 529 -11.00 30.87 -0.12
CA GLN A 529 -11.95 31.90 0.29
C GLN A 529 -13.34 31.73 -0.37
N GLY A 530 -13.53 30.70 -1.20
CA GLY A 530 -14.81 30.41 -1.88
C GLY A 530 -15.06 31.23 -3.13
N GLN A 531 -14.05 31.93 -3.67
CA GLN A 531 -14.17 32.74 -4.87
C GLN A 531 -13.72 31.93 -6.10
N LEU A 532 -14.44 32.09 -7.22
CA LEU A 532 -14.07 31.47 -8.48
C LEU A 532 -12.76 32.06 -9.03
N ILE A 533 -11.85 31.17 -9.42
CA ILE A 533 -10.55 31.52 -9.99
C ILE A 533 -10.73 31.93 -11.44
N ARG A 534 -10.18 33.10 -11.77
CA ARG A 534 -10.16 33.68 -13.11
C ARG A 534 -8.75 33.65 -13.69
N LEU A 535 -8.67 33.55 -15.01
CA LEU A 535 -7.46 33.74 -15.80
C LEU A 535 -7.03 35.21 -15.75
N GLU A 536 -5.82 35.51 -16.23
CA GLU A 536 -5.28 36.87 -16.26
C GLU A 536 -6.16 37.86 -17.06
N ASP A 537 -6.89 37.35 -18.05
CA ASP A 537 -7.83 38.14 -18.86
C ASP A 537 -9.23 38.30 -18.23
N GLY A 538 -9.42 37.86 -16.98
CA GLY A 538 -10.67 37.96 -16.23
C GLY A 538 -11.70 36.85 -16.52
N ARG A 539 -11.45 35.97 -17.49
CA ARG A 539 -12.34 34.84 -17.80
C ARG A 539 -12.20 33.74 -16.74
N LEU A 540 -13.28 33.03 -16.45
CA LEU A 540 -13.21 31.83 -15.59
C LEU A 540 -12.35 30.73 -16.24
N ALA A 541 -11.51 30.07 -15.47
CA ALA A 541 -10.72 28.95 -15.98
C ALA A 541 -11.59 27.67 -16.12
N LEU A 542 -11.73 27.13 -17.33
CA LEU A 542 -12.42 25.85 -17.57
C LEU A 542 -11.46 24.68 -17.41
N ARG A 543 -11.98 23.56 -16.94
CA ARG A 543 -11.27 22.28 -16.95
C ARG A 543 -12.19 21.13 -17.32
N PHE A 544 -11.83 20.34 -18.32
CA PHE A 544 -12.62 19.19 -18.73
C PHE A 544 -12.38 17.99 -17.82
N SER A 545 -13.46 17.32 -17.41
CA SER A 545 -13.45 16.21 -16.45
C SER A 545 -14.08 14.92 -16.97
N ASN A 546 -14.74 14.95 -18.13
CA ASN A 546 -15.35 13.78 -18.76
C ASN A 546 -14.91 13.65 -20.21
N PHE A 547 -14.53 12.44 -20.63
CA PHE A 547 -13.99 12.13 -21.96
C PHE A 547 -14.73 10.99 -22.63
N SER A 548 -15.84 10.51 -22.05
CA SER A 548 -16.51 9.27 -22.46
C SER A 548 -17.07 9.27 -23.88
N PHE A 549 -17.44 10.44 -24.40
CA PHE A 549 -17.97 10.62 -25.76
C PHE A 549 -17.20 11.69 -26.56
N MET A 550 -15.96 11.95 -26.17
CA MET A 550 -15.09 12.83 -26.93
C MET A 550 -14.49 12.11 -28.12
N ARG A 551 -14.40 12.78 -29.27
CA ARG A 551 -13.69 12.26 -30.45
C ARG A 551 -12.95 13.38 -31.17
N ARG A 552 -11.95 12.98 -31.97
CA ARG A 552 -11.24 13.89 -32.87
C ARG A 552 -12.17 14.31 -34.02
N LEU A 553 -12.07 15.58 -34.44
CA LEU A 553 -12.79 16.14 -35.59
C LEU A 553 -12.21 15.70 -36.93
#